data_AF-A0A1R1RIC1-F1
#
_entry.id   AF-A0A1R1RIC1-F1
#
_cell.length_a   1.000
_cell.length_b   1.000
_cell.length_c   1.000
_cell.angle_alpha   90.00
_cell.angle_beta   90.00
_cell.angle_gamma   90.00
#
_symmetry.space_group_name_H-M   'P 1'
#
loop_
_entity.id
_entity.type
_entity.pdbx_description
1 polymer ?
#
loop_
_entity_poly.entity_id
_entity_poly.type
_entity_poly.pdbx_seq_one_letter_code
_entity_poly.pdbx_strand_id
1 'polypeptide(L)'
;MLNLFFYHILLFLLMVGIISYLLITRQTYILPSDMWFIQINKEQKRQSVYYTYLNLFIDIPSVQHRVRERKFLFFLIKRSSFIFRKPFLYLLIRSSLRYGEFFGIYIRFSLVILIAIVFSTYPVLTVCIMLLGLFLTTLQVLHHFKPNRYPLIFRTYPITNRDVKLGLEYIVFALLVLQIFSLLFLVMCSNIGIQNILLLQALSLTFAYILSFWYVPKKVKDIFND
;
A
#
# COMPACT_ATOMS: atom_id res chain seq x y z
N MET A 1 -67.93 -4.65 -22.93
CA MET A 1 -66.94 -4.64 -21.82
C MET A 1 -66.24 -5.98 -21.61
N LEU A 2 -66.93 -7.13 -21.67
CA LEU A 2 -66.33 -8.45 -21.42
C LEU A 2 -65.16 -8.83 -22.35
N ASN A 3 -65.26 -8.54 -23.66
CA ASN A 3 -64.21 -8.86 -24.63
C ASN A 3 -62.89 -8.12 -24.35
N LEU A 4 -62.97 -6.87 -23.87
CA LEU A 4 -61.79 -6.05 -23.58
C LEU A 4 -61.00 -6.60 -22.38
N PHE A 5 -61.70 -7.17 -21.40
CA PHE A 5 -61.10 -7.86 -20.26
C PHE A 5 -60.38 -9.16 -20.68
N PHE A 6 -60.96 -9.91 -21.62
CA PHE A 6 -60.38 -11.14 -22.14
C PHE A 6 -59.07 -10.88 -22.91
N TYR A 7 -59.01 -9.80 -23.72
CA TYR A 7 -57.79 -9.39 -24.40
C TYR A 7 -56.67 -9.00 -23.43
N HIS A 8 -56.98 -8.28 -22.34
CA HIS A 8 -55.98 -7.91 -21.33
C HIS A 8 -55.39 -9.12 -20.60
N ILE A 9 -56.21 -10.13 -20.25
CA ILE A 9 -55.74 -11.37 -19.63
C ILE A 9 -54.81 -12.14 -20.57
N LEU A 10 -55.18 -12.25 -21.85
CA LEU A 10 -54.38 -12.96 -22.84
C LEU A 10 -53.02 -12.27 -23.05
N LEU A 11 -52.99 -10.94 -23.10
CA LEU A 11 -51.76 -10.16 -23.25
C LEU A 11 -50.85 -10.29 -22.03
N PHE A 12 -51.43 -10.29 -20.81
CA PHE A 12 -50.68 -10.52 -19.58
C PHE A 12 -50.02 -11.91 -19.55
N LEU A 13 -50.76 -12.95 -19.94
CA LEU A 13 -50.26 -14.32 -19.97
C LEU A 13 -49.13 -14.49 -21.00
N LEU A 14 -49.25 -13.82 -22.15
CA LEU A 14 -48.20 -13.77 -23.18
C LEU A 14 -46.94 -13.04 -22.67
N MET A 15 -47.10 -11.92 -21.97
CA MET A 15 -46.01 -11.18 -21.32
C MET A 15 -45.26 -12.04 -20.31
N VAL A 16 -45.99 -12.76 -19.44
CA VAL A 16 -45.39 -13.67 -18.44
C VAL A 16 -44.67 -14.85 -19.12
N GLY A 17 -45.23 -15.38 -20.20
CA GLY A 17 -44.58 -16.43 -21.02
C GLY A 17 -43.27 -15.96 -21.65
N ILE A 18 -43.24 -14.75 -22.21
CA ILE A 18 -42.04 -14.17 -22.81
C ILE A 18 -40.96 -13.88 -21.75
N ILE A 19 -41.36 -13.33 -20.59
CA ILE A 19 -40.44 -13.03 -19.49
C ILE A 19 -39.82 -14.33 -18.95
N SER A 20 -40.63 -15.37 -18.73
CA SER A 20 -40.12 -16.65 -18.23
C SER A 20 -39.17 -17.34 -19.23
N TYR A 21 -39.49 -17.30 -20.53
CA TYR A 21 -38.63 -17.79 -21.60
C TYR A 21 -37.27 -17.05 -21.66
N LEU A 22 -37.28 -15.72 -21.53
CA LEU A 22 -36.05 -14.90 -21.51
C LEU A 22 -35.18 -15.17 -20.28
N LEU A 23 -35.78 -15.42 -19.11
CA LEU A 23 -35.05 -15.76 -17.88
C LEU A 23 -34.39 -17.14 -17.98
N ILE A 24 -35.09 -18.13 -18.55
CA ILE A 24 -34.56 -19.48 -18.72
C ILE A 24 -33.42 -19.49 -19.75
N THR A 25 -33.58 -18.83 -20.89
CA THR A 25 -32.53 -18.76 -21.93
C THR A 25 -31.29 -18.02 -21.43
N ARG A 26 -31.44 -16.96 -20.62
CA ARG A 26 -30.33 -16.29 -19.90
C ARG A 26 -29.54 -17.23 -19.00
N GLN A 27 -30.19 -18.25 -18.44
CA GLN A 27 -29.58 -19.21 -17.52
C GLN A 27 -28.95 -20.41 -18.24
N THR A 28 -29.36 -20.72 -19.47
CA THR A 28 -28.91 -21.88 -20.25
C THR A 28 -27.90 -21.57 -21.36
N TYR A 29 -27.34 -20.35 -21.42
CA TYR A 29 -26.15 -20.12 -22.24
C TYR A 29 -24.98 -20.90 -21.64
N ILE A 30 -24.72 -22.07 -22.22
CA ILE A 30 -23.57 -22.94 -21.96
C ILE A 30 -22.33 -22.06 -21.93
N LEU A 31 -21.80 -21.91 -20.72
CA LEU A 31 -20.76 -20.95 -20.39
C LEU A 31 -19.47 -21.37 -21.12
N PRO A 32 -18.91 -20.54 -22.02
CA PRO A 32 -17.59 -20.81 -22.60
C PRO A 32 -16.56 -20.98 -21.47
N SER A 33 -15.55 -21.84 -21.66
CA SER A 33 -14.56 -22.24 -20.64
C SER A 33 -13.95 -21.09 -19.85
N ASP A 34 -13.82 -19.92 -20.47
CA ASP A 34 -13.24 -18.72 -19.86
C ASP A 34 -14.15 -18.08 -18.79
N MET A 35 -15.46 -18.35 -18.85
CA MET A 35 -16.43 -17.84 -17.88
C MET A 35 -16.36 -18.57 -16.54
N TRP A 36 -15.78 -19.78 -16.50
CA TRP A 36 -15.49 -20.50 -15.24
C TRP A 36 -14.51 -19.71 -14.37
N PHE A 37 -13.43 -19.19 -14.96
CA PHE A 37 -12.47 -18.34 -14.25
C PHE A 37 -13.12 -17.04 -13.75
N ILE A 38 -14.04 -16.46 -14.52
CA ILE A 38 -14.80 -15.28 -14.10
C ILE A 38 -15.71 -15.62 -12.93
N GLN A 39 -16.38 -16.77 -12.96
CA GLN A 39 -17.29 -17.21 -11.91
C GLN A 39 -16.54 -17.57 -10.62
N ILE A 40 -15.37 -18.20 -10.71
CA ILE A 40 -14.47 -18.41 -9.56
C ILE A 40 -14.03 -17.08 -8.97
N ASN A 41 -13.60 -16.13 -9.81
CA ASN A 41 -13.21 -14.81 -9.32
C ASN A 41 -14.36 -14.09 -8.60
N LYS A 42 -15.60 -14.26 -9.08
CA LYS A 42 -16.79 -13.74 -8.39
C LYS A 42 -17.04 -14.45 -7.06
N GLU A 43 -16.91 -15.77 -7.00
CA GLU A 43 -17.03 -16.55 -5.77
C GLU A 43 -15.96 -16.17 -4.74
N GLN A 44 -14.69 -16.10 -5.15
CA GLN A 44 -13.59 -15.67 -4.29
C GLN A 44 -13.79 -14.25 -3.77
N LYS A 45 -14.30 -13.33 -4.61
CA LYS A 45 -14.63 -11.97 -4.17
C LYS A 45 -15.75 -11.99 -3.12
N ARG A 46 -16.78 -12.81 -3.31
CA ARG A 46 -17.87 -12.97 -2.35
C ARG A 46 -17.37 -13.56 -1.02
N GLN A 47 -16.55 -14.61 -1.08
CA GLN A 47 -15.90 -15.20 0.10
C GLN A 47 -15.01 -14.19 0.84
N SER A 48 -14.28 -13.32 0.14
CA SER A 48 -13.46 -12.28 0.78
C SER A 48 -14.27 -11.31 1.64
N VAL A 49 -15.49 -11.01 1.24
CA VAL A 49 -16.40 -10.14 2.00
C VAL A 49 -16.88 -10.86 3.26
N TYR A 50 -17.29 -12.13 3.15
CA TYR A 50 -17.67 -12.94 4.31
C TYR A 50 -16.53 -13.09 5.32
N TYR A 51 -15.32 -13.40 4.86
CA TYR A 51 -14.15 -13.48 5.74
C TYR A 51 -13.83 -12.15 6.41
N THR A 52 -14.06 -11.01 5.76
CA THR A 52 -13.88 -9.69 6.37
C THR A 52 -14.88 -9.45 7.51
N TYR A 53 -16.15 -9.85 7.33
CA TYR A 53 -17.15 -9.77 8.40
C TYR A 53 -16.84 -10.69 9.56
N LEU A 54 -16.45 -11.92 9.27
CA LEU A 54 -16.11 -12.88 10.32
C LEU A 54 -14.86 -12.46 11.09
N ASN A 55 -13.89 -11.79 10.45
CA ASN A 55 -12.71 -11.22 11.10
C ASN A 55 -13.05 -10.13 12.15
N LEU A 56 -14.28 -9.60 12.18
CA LEU A 56 -14.73 -8.70 13.25
C LEU A 56 -15.06 -9.45 14.54
N PHE A 57 -15.38 -10.74 14.45
CA PHE A 57 -15.80 -11.56 15.58
C PHE A 57 -14.73 -12.56 16.01
N ILE A 58 -13.97 -13.10 15.06
CA ILE A 58 -12.97 -14.15 15.29
C ILE A 58 -11.81 -13.91 14.33
N ASP A 59 -10.58 -13.87 14.85
CA ASP A 59 -9.37 -13.77 14.02
C ASP A 59 -9.18 -15.08 13.21
N ILE A 60 -9.52 -15.02 11.92
CA ILE A 60 -9.45 -16.17 11.02
C ILE A 60 -8.07 -16.18 10.31
N PRO A 61 -7.27 -17.26 10.43
CA PRO A 61 -5.92 -17.30 9.86
C PRO A 61 -5.87 -17.28 8.32
N SER A 62 -7.02 -17.45 7.64
CA SER A 62 -7.14 -17.51 6.18
C SER A 62 -7.58 -16.19 5.51
N VAL A 63 -7.51 -15.04 6.20
CA VAL A 63 -7.70 -13.73 5.54
C VAL A 63 -6.52 -13.47 4.60
N GLN A 64 -6.71 -13.89 3.35
CA GLN A 64 -5.81 -13.55 2.24
C GLN A 64 -5.77 -12.03 2.11
N HIS A 65 -4.68 -11.43 2.58
CA HIS A 65 -4.39 -10.04 2.31
C HIS A 65 -4.38 -9.85 0.80
N ARG A 66 -5.27 -8.98 0.31
CA ARG A 66 -5.47 -8.74 -1.12
C ARG A 66 -4.18 -8.14 -1.69
N VAL A 67 -3.31 -8.98 -2.24
CA VAL A 67 -2.05 -8.56 -2.86
C VAL A 67 -2.39 -7.86 -4.17
N ARG A 68 -2.52 -6.54 -4.12
CA ARG A 68 -2.74 -5.72 -5.32
C ARG A 68 -1.39 -5.43 -5.96
N GLU A 69 -1.17 -5.95 -7.16
CA GLU A 69 0.01 -5.63 -7.94
C GLU A 69 0.01 -4.14 -8.33
N ARG A 70 1.03 -3.40 -7.88
CA ARG A 70 1.22 -1.99 -8.22
C ARG A 70 2.37 -1.85 -9.22
N LYS A 71 2.03 -1.93 -10.52
CA LYS A 71 3.02 -1.88 -11.62
C LYS A 71 3.87 -0.59 -11.64
N PHE A 72 3.36 0.54 -11.13
CA PHE A 72 4.12 1.81 -11.08
C PHE A 72 5.39 1.70 -10.21
N LEU A 73 5.32 0.98 -9.09
CA LEU A 73 6.45 0.83 -8.17
C LEU A 73 7.58 -0.04 -8.74
N PHE A 74 7.27 -0.87 -9.73
CA PHE A 74 8.24 -1.72 -10.39
C PHE A 74 9.24 -0.92 -11.25
N PHE A 75 8.82 0.24 -11.78
CA PHE A 75 9.69 1.10 -12.59
C PHE A 75 10.88 1.68 -11.79
N LEU A 76 10.66 2.03 -10.51
CA LEU A 76 11.74 2.52 -9.65
C LEU A 76 12.78 1.42 -9.35
N ILE A 77 12.35 0.17 -9.18
CA ILE A 77 13.26 -0.95 -8.88
C ILE A 77 14.14 -1.27 -10.10
N LYS A 78 13.55 -1.28 -11.31
CA LYS A 78 14.27 -1.65 -12.55
C LYS A 78 15.39 -0.66 -12.90
N ARG A 79 15.28 0.61 -12.47
CA ARG A 79 16.28 1.66 -12.76
C ARG A 79 17.54 1.55 -11.91
N SER A 80 17.48 0.94 -10.72
CA SER A 80 18.62 0.94 -9.80
C SER A 80 19.49 -0.31 -9.96
N SER A 81 20.60 -0.17 -10.70
CA SER A 81 21.63 -1.21 -10.86
C SER A 81 22.26 -1.62 -9.51
N PHE A 82 22.29 -0.71 -8.53
CA PHE A 82 22.85 -0.94 -7.20
C PHE A 82 22.07 -2.00 -6.40
N ILE A 83 20.76 -2.13 -6.67
CA ILE A 83 19.89 -3.11 -6.00
C ILE A 83 20.23 -4.55 -6.44
N PHE A 84 20.69 -4.76 -7.67
CA PHE A 84 21.05 -6.08 -8.18
C PHE A 84 22.35 -6.64 -7.56
N ARG A 85 23.27 -5.77 -7.11
CA ARG A 85 24.51 -6.20 -6.43
C ARG A 85 24.28 -6.76 -5.03
N LYS A 86 23.15 -6.45 -4.38
CA LYS A 86 22.78 -6.95 -3.06
C LYS A 86 21.44 -7.70 -3.15
N PRO A 87 21.44 -9.03 -3.39
CA PRO A 87 20.23 -9.81 -3.61
C PRO A 87 19.23 -9.71 -2.44
N PHE A 88 19.73 -9.56 -1.22
CA PHE A 88 18.90 -9.34 -0.04
C PHE A 88 18.13 -8.01 -0.09
N LEU A 89 18.81 -6.92 -0.46
CA LEU A 89 18.20 -5.59 -0.57
C LEU A 89 17.13 -5.58 -1.66
N TYR A 90 17.36 -6.30 -2.78
CA TYR A 90 16.35 -6.52 -3.80
C TYR A 90 15.13 -7.27 -3.27
N LEU A 91 15.32 -8.39 -2.55
CA LEU A 91 14.24 -9.17 -1.97
C LEU A 91 13.44 -8.37 -0.93
N LEU A 92 14.14 -7.60 -0.09
CA LEU A 92 13.53 -6.75 0.92
C LEU A 92 12.65 -5.68 0.26
N ILE A 93 13.20 -4.92 -0.70
CA ILE A 93 12.43 -3.90 -1.45
C ILE A 93 11.25 -4.54 -2.17
N ARG A 94 11.47 -5.67 -2.86
CA ARG A 94 10.41 -6.37 -3.59
C ARG A 94 9.32 -6.87 -2.66
N SER A 95 9.68 -7.36 -1.47
CA SER A 95 8.72 -7.78 -0.44
C SER A 95 7.95 -6.56 0.09
N SER A 96 8.61 -5.50 0.53
CA SER A 96 7.96 -4.28 1.02
C SER A 96 6.98 -3.68 0.00
N LEU A 97 7.34 -3.71 -1.29
CA LEU A 97 6.48 -3.21 -2.36
C LEU A 97 5.32 -4.16 -2.70
N ARG A 98 5.53 -5.48 -2.59
CA ARG A 98 4.48 -6.49 -2.79
C ARG A 98 3.43 -6.47 -1.69
N TYR A 99 3.84 -6.22 -0.44
CA TYR A 99 2.88 -6.14 0.67
C TYR A 99 2.08 -4.85 0.69
N GLY A 100 2.50 -3.77 -0.01
CA GLY A 100 1.66 -2.67 -0.49
C GLY A 100 0.91 -1.80 0.53
N GLU A 101 0.70 -2.30 1.75
CA GLU A 101 0.11 -1.62 2.89
C GLU A 101 1.07 -0.52 3.34
N PHE A 102 2.35 -0.86 3.51
CA PHE A 102 3.38 0.07 3.93
C PHE A 102 3.43 1.34 3.06
N PHE A 103 3.57 1.17 1.74
CA PHE A 103 3.73 2.28 0.81
C PHE A 103 2.47 3.16 0.72
N GLY A 104 1.28 2.54 0.81
CA GLY A 104 0.01 3.28 0.83
C GLY A 104 -0.16 4.13 2.09
N ILE A 105 0.20 3.59 3.26
CA ILE A 105 0.14 4.32 4.53
C ILE A 105 1.20 5.43 4.53
N TYR A 106 2.41 5.18 4.01
CA TYR A 106 3.48 6.18 3.88
C TYR A 106 3.05 7.37 3.04
N ILE A 107 2.47 7.15 1.85
CA ILE A 107 2.01 8.25 0.98
C ILE A 107 0.97 9.12 1.70
N ARG A 108 -0.03 8.51 2.33
CA ARG A 108 -1.08 9.26 3.03
C ARG A 108 -0.51 10.12 4.14
N PHE A 109 0.39 9.54 4.94
CA PHE A 109 1.03 10.24 6.03
C PHE A 109 1.93 11.38 5.54
N SER A 110 2.72 11.14 4.48
CA SER A 110 3.53 12.17 3.83
C SER A 110 2.68 13.32 3.28
N LEU A 111 1.47 13.03 2.78
CA LEU A 111 0.54 14.04 2.27
C LEU A 111 0.01 14.92 3.41
N VAL A 112 -0.30 14.34 4.58
CA VAL A 112 -0.70 15.10 5.78
C VAL A 112 0.40 16.04 6.26
N ILE A 113 1.65 15.55 6.33
CA ILE A 113 2.81 16.39 6.71
C ILE A 113 2.99 17.54 5.72
N LEU A 114 2.87 17.24 4.43
CA LEU A 114 2.99 18.22 3.37
C LEU A 114 1.94 19.32 3.53
N ILE A 115 0.67 18.98 3.72
CA ILE A 115 -0.41 19.94 3.99
C ILE A 115 -0.11 20.77 5.25
N ALA A 116 0.34 20.13 6.33
CA ALA A 116 0.67 20.82 7.59
C ALA A 116 1.77 21.88 7.40
N ILE A 117 2.76 21.61 6.55
CA ILE A 117 3.83 22.56 6.23
C ILE A 117 3.28 23.76 5.42
N VAL A 118 2.37 23.52 4.46
CA VAL A 118 1.76 24.61 3.66
C VAL A 118 0.95 25.56 4.55
N PHE A 119 0.20 25.02 5.51
CA PHE A 119 -0.62 25.83 6.41
C PHE A 119 0.18 26.53 7.51
N SER A 120 1.46 26.18 7.70
CA SER A 120 2.28 26.74 8.76
C SER A 120 2.89 28.08 8.33
N THR A 121 2.40 29.18 8.91
CA THR A 121 2.91 30.54 8.67
C THR A 121 4.27 30.80 9.35
N TYR A 122 4.57 30.14 10.47
CA TYR A 122 5.77 30.40 11.25
C TYR A 122 6.96 29.52 10.81
N PRO A 123 8.16 30.08 10.57
CA PRO A 123 9.31 29.32 10.08
C PRO A 123 9.87 28.34 11.11
N VAL A 124 9.74 28.63 12.40
CA VAL A 124 10.14 27.68 13.46
C VAL A 124 9.19 26.49 13.48
N LEU A 125 7.90 26.73 13.27
CA LEU A 125 6.88 25.69 13.26
C LEU A 125 7.05 24.76 12.05
N THR A 126 7.39 25.28 10.86
CA THR A 126 7.67 24.46 9.68
C THR A 126 8.85 23.51 9.91
N VAL A 127 9.94 24.00 10.51
CA VAL A 127 11.11 23.18 10.89
C VAL A 127 10.69 22.06 11.86
N CYS A 128 9.94 22.40 12.91
CA CYS A 128 9.45 21.41 13.88
C CYS A 128 8.57 20.34 13.20
N ILE A 129 7.62 20.74 12.36
CA ILE A 129 6.74 19.80 11.64
C ILE A 129 7.54 18.91 10.70
N MET A 130 8.55 19.45 10.02
CA MET A 130 9.40 18.69 9.11
C MET A 130 10.23 17.62 9.85
N LEU A 131 10.89 18.01 10.94
CA LEU A 131 11.65 17.07 11.79
C LEU A 131 10.75 15.99 12.39
N LEU A 132 9.60 16.39 12.91
CA LEU A 132 8.61 15.48 13.47
C LEU A 132 8.07 14.53 12.41
N GLY A 133 7.83 15.02 11.20
CA GLY A 133 7.42 14.21 10.06
C GLY A 133 8.43 13.14 9.68
N LEU A 134 9.72 13.47 9.64
CA LEU A 134 10.80 12.50 9.38
C LEU A 134 10.90 11.44 10.49
N PHE A 135 10.75 11.88 11.74
CA PHE A 135 10.76 10.99 12.90
C PHE A 135 9.59 10.00 12.85
N LEU A 136 8.37 10.48 12.64
CA LEU A 136 7.17 9.65 12.55
C LEU A 136 7.23 8.69 11.35
N THR A 137 7.74 9.13 10.20
CA THR A 137 7.97 8.23 9.06
C THR A 137 8.89 7.08 9.44
N THR A 138 10.00 7.36 10.12
CA THR A 138 10.95 6.34 10.56
C THR A 138 10.28 5.33 11.49
N LEU A 139 9.49 5.82 12.46
CA LEU A 139 8.69 4.97 13.33
C LEU A 139 7.69 4.13 12.54
N GLN A 140 6.98 4.72 11.58
CA GLN A 140 5.96 4.03 10.81
C GLN A 140 6.54 2.89 9.96
N VAL A 141 7.72 3.09 9.36
CA VAL A 141 8.45 2.03 8.64
C VAL A 141 8.76 0.86 9.56
N LEU A 142 9.23 1.18 10.75
CA LEU A 142 9.68 0.18 11.68
C LEU A 142 8.54 -0.62 12.31
N HIS A 143 7.43 0.02 12.71
CA HIS A 143 6.26 -0.69 13.24
C HIS A 143 5.62 -1.63 12.22
N HIS A 144 5.70 -1.29 10.93
CA HIS A 144 5.18 -2.13 9.88
C HIS A 144 6.11 -3.32 9.56
N PHE A 145 7.40 -3.19 9.86
CA PHE A 145 8.35 -4.27 9.66
C PHE A 145 8.17 -5.35 10.75
N LYS A 146 7.39 -6.39 10.44
CA LYS A 146 7.22 -7.57 11.29
C LYS A 146 7.95 -8.78 10.70
N PRO A 147 9.05 -9.27 11.30
CA PRO A 147 9.78 -10.44 10.80
C PRO A 147 8.88 -11.67 10.64
N ASN A 148 7.96 -11.85 11.60
CA ASN A 148 7.05 -12.99 11.67
C ASN A 148 6.04 -13.07 10.50
N ARG A 149 5.89 -11.99 9.71
CA ARG A 149 5.00 -11.96 8.54
C ARG A 149 5.65 -12.51 7.27
N TYR A 150 6.95 -12.81 7.30
CA TYR A 150 7.73 -13.25 6.14
C TYR A 150 8.40 -14.63 6.33
N PRO A 151 7.73 -15.66 6.89
CA PRO A 151 8.38 -16.94 7.18
C PRO A 151 9.00 -17.60 5.94
N LEU A 152 8.43 -17.34 4.74
CA LEU A 152 8.95 -17.84 3.47
C LEU A 152 10.30 -17.23 3.06
N ILE A 153 10.55 -15.94 3.34
CA ILE A 153 11.80 -15.26 2.96
C ILE A 153 12.95 -15.74 3.85
N PHE A 154 12.70 -15.87 5.16
CA PHE A 154 13.70 -16.37 6.11
C PHE A 154 14.01 -17.86 5.94
N ARG A 155 13.04 -18.66 5.45
CA ARG A 155 13.26 -20.10 5.19
C ARG A 155 13.98 -20.39 3.87
N THR A 156 13.84 -19.52 2.86
CA THR A 156 14.45 -19.75 1.53
C THR A 156 15.86 -19.18 1.41
N TYR A 157 16.24 -18.22 2.25
CA TYR A 157 17.59 -17.69 2.29
C TYR A 157 18.03 -17.58 3.76
N PRO A 158 19.04 -18.34 4.24
CA PRO A 158 19.55 -18.19 5.60
C PRO A 158 20.27 -16.83 5.67
N ILE A 159 19.60 -15.86 6.29
CA ILE A 159 20.03 -14.46 6.33
C ILE A 159 20.78 -14.20 7.63
N THR A 160 21.88 -13.45 7.57
CA THR A 160 22.48 -12.92 8.80
C THR A 160 21.69 -11.70 9.28
N ASN A 161 21.52 -11.54 10.59
CA ASN A 161 20.84 -10.36 11.18
C ASN A 161 21.48 -9.03 10.76
N ARG A 162 22.77 -9.05 10.34
CA ARG A 162 23.50 -7.89 9.82
C ARG A 162 22.97 -7.44 8.47
N ASP A 163 22.66 -8.35 7.57
CA ASP A 163 22.16 -8.02 6.23
C ASP A 163 20.75 -7.42 6.29
N VAL A 164 19.90 -7.94 7.19
CA VAL A 164 18.56 -7.39 7.45
C VAL A 164 18.64 -5.95 7.92
N LYS A 165 19.51 -5.69 8.89
CA LYS A 165 19.75 -4.36 9.44
C LYS A 165 20.17 -3.35 8.37
N LEU A 166 21.17 -3.71 7.56
CA LEU A 166 21.68 -2.85 6.49
C LEU A 166 20.63 -2.60 5.38
N GLY A 167 19.84 -3.62 5.05
CA GLY A 167 18.77 -3.47 4.07
C GLY A 167 17.67 -2.53 4.56
N LEU A 168 17.28 -2.66 5.84
CA LEU A 168 16.22 -1.84 6.44
C LEU A 168 16.67 -0.39 6.62
N GLU A 169 17.92 -0.17 7.03
CA GLU A 169 18.58 1.14 7.09
C GLU A 169 18.52 1.85 5.73
N TYR A 170 18.90 1.16 4.66
CA TYR A 170 18.85 1.70 3.30
C TYR A 170 17.43 2.04 2.84
N ILE A 171 16.45 1.19 3.15
CA ILE A 171 15.04 1.45 2.80
C ILE A 171 14.53 2.69 3.54
N VAL A 172 14.77 2.79 4.85
CA VAL A 172 14.38 3.96 5.65
C VAL A 172 15.04 5.21 5.09
N PHE A 173 16.36 5.15 4.82
CA PHE A 173 17.08 6.29 4.26
C PHE A 173 16.51 6.73 2.91
N ALA A 174 16.27 5.79 1.99
CA ALA A 174 15.71 6.09 0.67
C ALA A 174 14.31 6.73 0.77
N LEU A 175 13.48 6.29 1.71
CA LEU A 175 12.16 6.86 1.96
C LEU A 175 12.26 8.28 2.53
N LEU A 176 13.13 8.50 3.52
CA LEU A 176 13.35 9.83 4.10
C LEU A 176 13.87 10.82 3.06
N VAL A 177 14.81 10.40 2.20
CA VAL A 177 15.30 11.23 1.08
C VAL A 177 14.17 11.57 0.11
N LEU A 178 13.33 10.59 -0.24
CA LEU A 178 12.17 10.82 -1.11
C LEU A 178 11.17 11.79 -0.45
N GLN A 179 10.94 11.67 0.87
CA GLN A 179 10.11 12.59 1.63
C GLN A 179 10.68 14.01 1.58
N ILE A 180 11.97 14.18 1.89
CA ILE A 180 12.67 15.46 1.84
C ILE A 180 12.49 16.07 0.45
N PHE A 181 12.82 15.33 -0.62
CA PHE A 181 12.71 15.81 -1.99
C PHE A 181 11.29 16.26 -2.37
N SER A 182 10.26 15.52 -1.94
CA SER A 182 8.87 15.91 -2.15
C SER A 182 8.51 17.23 -1.46
N LEU A 183 9.06 17.47 -0.27
CA LEU A 183 8.88 18.72 0.48
C LEU A 183 9.65 19.88 -0.19
N LEU A 184 10.81 19.61 -0.78
CA LEU A 184 11.60 20.64 -1.49
C LEU A 184 10.87 21.22 -2.68
N PHE A 185 10.24 20.34 -3.46
CA PHE A 185 9.48 20.76 -4.62
C PHE A 185 8.37 21.75 -4.23
N LEU A 186 7.75 21.55 -3.06
CA LEU A 186 6.70 22.43 -2.57
C LEU A 186 7.26 23.74 -2.03
N VAL A 187 8.34 23.69 -1.25
CA VAL A 187 8.98 24.89 -0.67
C VAL A 187 9.62 25.77 -1.76
N MET A 188 10.06 25.21 -2.88
CA MET A 188 10.48 26.00 -4.05
C MET A 188 9.34 26.78 -4.70
N CYS A 189 8.09 26.32 -4.53
CA CYS A 189 6.90 27.01 -5.04
C CYS A 189 6.47 28.16 -4.13
N SER A 190 6.84 28.13 -2.84
CA SER A 190 6.67 29.28 -1.96
C SER A 190 7.83 30.26 -2.17
N ASN A 191 7.53 31.56 -2.22
CA ASN A 191 8.49 32.63 -2.51
C ASN A 191 9.45 32.92 -1.33
N ILE A 192 10.02 31.85 -0.75
CA ILE A 192 10.95 31.89 0.38
C ILE A 192 12.36 32.09 -0.19
N GLY A 193 13.19 32.88 0.49
CA GLY A 193 14.58 33.09 0.08
C GLY A 193 15.36 31.78 -0.03
N ILE A 194 16.11 31.62 -1.13
CA ILE A 194 16.86 30.40 -1.49
C ILE A 194 17.78 29.92 -0.34
N GLN A 195 18.38 30.86 0.41
CA GLN A 195 19.24 30.56 1.55
C GLN A 195 18.52 29.79 2.67
N ASN A 196 17.28 30.16 2.99
CA ASN A 196 16.49 29.49 4.03
C ASN A 196 16.10 28.07 3.60
N ILE A 197 15.86 27.87 2.31
CA ILE A 197 15.50 26.56 1.75
C ILE A 197 16.71 25.60 1.78
N LEU A 198 17.91 26.11 1.45
CA LEU A 198 19.16 25.36 1.57
C LEU A 198 19.46 24.95 3.03
N LEU A 199 19.24 25.85 3.98
CA LEU A 199 19.49 25.58 5.39
C LEU A 199 18.50 24.54 5.96
N LEU A 200 17.22 24.66 5.63
CA LEU A 200 16.19 23.68 6.00
C LEU A 200 16.49 22.28 5.43
N GLN A 201 16.99 22.24 4.19
CA GLN A 201 17.42 21.01 3.52
C GLN A 201 18.59 20.34 4.22
N ALA A 202 19.64 21.10 4.49
CA ALA A 202 20.83 20.58 5.16
C ALA A 202 20.48 20.03 6.55
N LEU A 203 19.63 20.74 7.30
CA LEU A 203 19.14 20.30 8.61
C LEU A 203 18.33 19.00 8.51
N SER A 204 17.47 18.89 7.49
CA SER A 204 16.62 17.70 7.32
C SER A 204 17.41 16.47 6.88
N LEU A 205 18.41 16.65 6.01
CA LEU A 205 19.30 15.57 5.58
C LEU A 205 20.18 15.05 6.72
N THR A 206 20.74 15.96 7.52
CA THR A 206 21.54 15.58 8.70
C THR A 206 20.69 14.82 9.72
N PHE A 207 19.46 15.28 9.97
CA PHE A 207 18.51 14.57 10.84
C PHE A 207 18.11 13.20 10.28
N ALA A 208 17.85 13.09 8.98
CA ALA A 208 17.53 11.81 8.32
C ALA A 208 18.69 10.80 8.42
N TYR A 209 19.94 11.28 8.29
CA TYR A 209 21.13 10.45 8.49
C TYR A 209 21.21 9.92 9.93
N ILE A 210 21.01 10.78 10.92
CA ILE A 210 20.99 10.40 12.34
C ILE A 210 19.92 9.34 12.62
N LEU A 211 18.70 9.53 12.12
CA LEU A 211 17.61 8.58 12.32
C LEU A 211 17.90 7.22 11.68
N SER A 212 18.38 7.22 10.44
CA SER A 212 18.69 5.98 9.72
C SER A 212 19.84 5.20 10.39
N PHE A 213 20.97 5.86 10.66
CA PHE A 213 22.18 5.18 11.15
C PHE A 213 22.24 4.97 12.66
N TRP A 214 21.42 5.64 13.46
CA TRP A 214 21.47 5.52 14.93
C TRP A 214 20.20 4.93 15.55
N TYR A 215 19.02 5.28 15.03
CA TYR A 215 17.75 4.84 15.62
C TYR A 215 17.29 3.47 15.09
N VAL A 216 17.23 3.30 13.77
CA VAL A 216 16.90 2.02 13.12
C VAL A 216 17.72 0.84 13.63
N PRO A 217 19.07 0.90 13.71
CA PRO A 217 19.87 -0.24 14.11
C PRO A 217 19.63 -0.72 15.55
N LYS A 218 19.29 0.19 16.45
CA LYS A 218 19.00 -0.14 17.85
C LYS A 218 17.70 -0.92 17.94
N LYS A 219 16.66 -0.39 17.30
CA LYS A 219 15.32 -0.94 17.45
C LYS A 219 15.07 -2.20 16.61
N VAL A 220 15.82 -2.40 15.53
CA VAL A 220 15.86 -3.70 14.83
C VAL A 220 16.45 -4.79 15.73
N LYS A 221 17.44 -4.48 16.58
CA LYS A 221 18.01 -5.46 17.51
C LYS A 221 16.95 -5.98 18.49
N ASP A 222 16.10 -5.08 19.00
CA ASP A 222 15.03 -5.43 19.94
C ASP A 222 14.00 -6.37 19.29
N ILE A 223 13.59 -6.07 18.05
CA ILE A 223 12.59 -6.87 17.29
C ILE A 223 13.05 -8.30 16.98
N PHE A 224 14.37 -8.55 16.91
CA PHE A 224 14.93 -9.88 16.65
C PHE A 224 15.30 -10.66 17.91
N ASN A 225 15.25 -10.02 19.08
CA ASN A 225 15.63 -10.63 20.36
C ASN A 225 14.39 -11.07 21.18
N ASP A 226 13.19 -10.74 20.71
CA ASP A 226 11.87 -11.20 21.19
C ASP A 226 11.32 -12.31 20.27
#